data_AF-A0A5C6Z085-F1
#
_entry.id   AF-A0A5C6Z085-F1
#
_cell.length_a   1.000
_cell.length_b   1.000
_cell.length_c   1.000
_cell.angle_alpha   90.00
_cell.angle_beta   90.00
_cell.angle_gamma   90.00
#
_symmetry.space_group_name_H-M   'P 1'
#
loop_
_entity.id
_entity.type
_entity.pdbx_description
1 polymer ?
#
loop_
_entity_poly.entity_id
_entity_poly.type
_entity_poly.pdbx_seq_one_letter_code
_entity_poly.pdbx_strand_id
1 'polypeptide(L)'
;MRRRSATAATIGVILPGSYPSTAQAEELQLGMTLALKTWPGDAAPKLVIKDSGCDARKADAISQEFIKAKVDLVLGNWCEINAGATR
;
A
#
# COMPACT_ATOMS: atom_id res chain seq x y z
N MET A 1 26.61 -18.30 8.03
CA MET A 1 25.37 -17.50 7.87
C MET A 1 24.60 -18.05 6.67
N ARG A 2 23.41 -18.65 6.86
CA ARG A 2 22.58 -19.08 5.74
C ARG A 2 21.98 -17.82 5.10
N ARG A 3 22.42 -17.45 3.89
CA ARG A 3 21.68 -16.49 3.06
C ARG A 3 20.33 -17.15 2.75
N ARG A 4 19.25 -16.67 3.36
CA ARG A 4 17.91 -16.93 2.82
C ARG A 4 17.93 -16.41 1.39
N SER A 5 17.49 -17.22 0.41
CA SER A 5 17.13 -16.67 -0.90
C SER A 5 16.19 -15.50 -0.62
N ALA A 6 16.60 -14.28 -1.00
CA ALA A 6 15.84 -13.08 -0.72
C ALA A 6 14.59 -13.10 -1.60
N THR A 7 13.54 -13.78 -1.13
CA THR A 7 12.24 -13.73 -1.78
C THR A 7 11.76 -12.28 -1.72
N ALA A 8 11.32 -11.75 -2.85
CA ALA A 8 10.75 -10.41 -2.92
C ALA A 8 9.66 -10.25 -1.86
N ALA A 9 9.79 -9.23 -1.01
CA ALA A 9 8.76 -8.89 -0.03
C ALA A 9 7.44 -8.56 -0.76
N THR A 10 6.31 -8.89 -0.15
CA THR A 10 4.98 -8.48 -0.60
C THR A 10 4.51 -7.33 0.28
N ILE A 11 4.24 -6.17 -0.33
CA ILE A 11 3.76 -4.97 0.35
C ILE A 11 2.28 -4.81 0.01
N GLY A 12 1.41 -4.93 1.00
CA GLY A 12 0.01 -4.54 0.89
C GLY A 12 -0.10 -3.01 0.96
N VAL A 13 -0.83 -2.40 0.02
CA VAL A 13 -1.03 -0.95 -0.03
C VAL A 13 -2.52 -0.65 -0.05
N ILE A 14 -2.98 0.16 0.89
CA ILE A 14 -4.36 0.65 0.98
C ILE A 14 -4.39 2.10 0.52
N LEU A 15 -4.98 2.36 -0.65
CA LEU A 15 -5.10 3.71 -1.22
C LEU A 15 -6.56 4.15 -1.34
N PRO A 16 -6.83 5.46 -1.33
CA PRO A 16 -8.09 6.03 -1.80
C PRO A 16 -8.17 6.06 -3.33
N GLY A 17 -8.34 4.90 -3.96
CA GLY A 17 -8.36 4.75 -5.42
C GLY A 17 -9.57 5.40 -6.12
N SER A 18 -10.71 5.48 -5.44
CA SER A 18 -11.97 6.00 -6.00
C SER A 18 -12.42 7.36 -5.46
N TYR A 19 -12.01 7.75 -4.27
CA TYR A 19 -12.38 9.01 -3.61
C TYR A 19 -11.28 9.40 -2.60
N PRO A 20 -10.86 10.66 -2.48
CA PRO A 20 -11.46 11.86 -3.08
C PRO A 20 -11.00 12.18 -4.50
N SER A 21 -9.92 11.54 -4.97
CA SER A 21 -9.35 11.80 -6.29
C SER A 21 -8.67 10.55 -6.82
N THR A 22 -9.16 10.04 -7.96
CA THR A 22 -8.54 8.93 -8.68
C THR A 22 -7.12 9.29 -9.14
N ALA A 23 -6.92 10.54 -9.60
CA ALA A 23 -5.63 11.03 -10.06
C ALA A 23 -4.55 10.96 -8.97
N GLN A 24 -4.86 11.35 -7.73
CA GLN A 24 -3.90 11.25 -6.63
C GLN A 24 -3.49 9.79 -6.34
N ALA A 25 -4.43 8.85 -6.42
CA ALA A 25 -4.12 7.43 -6.24
C ALA A 25 -3.26 6.88 -7.39
N GLU A 26 -3.53 7.29 -8.63
CA GLU A 26 -2.74 6.92 -9.81
C GLU A 26 -1.31 7.46 -9.70
N GLU A 27 -1.12 8.71 -9.28
CA GLU A 27 0.20 9.32 -9.05
C GLU A 27 0.98 8.60 -7.95
N LEU A 28 0.32 8.25 -6.84
CA LEU A 28 0.95 7.46 -5.76
C LEU A 28 1.36 6.07 -6.24
N GLN A 29 0.47 5.37 -6.97
CA GLN A 29 0.78 4.06 -7.55
C GLN A 29 1.95 4.14 -8.54
N LEU A 30 1.99 5.19 -9.38
CA LEU A 30 3.09 5.43 -10.30
C LEU A 30 4.40 5.68 -9.54
N GLY A 31 4.39 6.56 -8.53
CA GLY A 31 5.55 6.88 -7.70
C GLY A 31 6.13 5.65 -7.00
N MET A 32 5.27 4.82 -6.39
CA MET A 32 5.68 3.54 -5.78
C MET A 32 6.29 2.59 -6.82
N THR A 33 5.67 2.47 -8.00
CA THR A 33 6.17 1.62 -9.08
C THR A 33 7.54 2.09 -9.59
N LEU A 34 7.72 3.40 -9.74
CA LEU A 34 9.01 3.98 -10.15
C LEU A 34 10.09 3.75 -9.08
N ALA A 35 9.78 3.94 -7.80
CA ALA A 35 10.72 3.70 -6.72
C ALA A 35 11.21 2.24 -6.67
N LEU A 36 10.33 1.28 -6.99
CA LEU A 36 10.69 -0.14 -7.06
C LEU A 36 11.59 -0.48 -8.26
N LYS A 37 11.55 0.29 -9.35
CA LYS A 37 12.49 0.11 -10.47
C LYS A 37 13.94 0.43 -10.10
N THR A 38 14.13 1.28 -9.10
CA THR A 38 15.44 1.67 -8.57
C THR A 38 15.72 1.04 -7.21
N TRP A 39 15.05 -0.07 -6.88
CA TRP A 39 15.20 -0.73 -5.58
C TRP A 39 16.65 -1.21 -5.35
N PRO A 40 17.30 -0.83 -4.23
CA PRO A 40 18.71 -1.13 -4.01
C PRO A 40 18.98 -2.52 -3.39
N GLY A 41 17.94 -3.23 -2.95
CA GLY A 41 18.07 -4.56 -2.36
C GLY A 41 18.05 -5.69 -3.41
N ASP A 42 18.33 -6.92 -2.96
CA ASP A 42 18.49 -8.10 -3.84
C ASP A 42 17.27 -8.37 -4.73
N ALA A 43 16.06 -8.36 -4.16
CA ALA A 43 14.81 -8.61 -4.88
C ALA A 43 13.83 -7.46 -4.66
N ALA A 44 13.35 -6.85 -5.74
CA ALA A 44 12.36 -5.78 -5.70
C ALA A 44 11.03 -6.29 -5.11
N PRO A 45 10.47 -5.60 -4.10
CA PRO A 45 9.17 -5.94 -3.54
C PRO A 45 8.04 -5.96 -4.58
N LYS A 46 7.01 -6.76 -4.32
CA LYS A 46 5.74 -6.76 -5.08
C LYS A 46 4.71 -5.92 -4.32
N LEU A 47 3.95 -5.09 -5.04
CA LEU A 47 2.85 -4.32 -4.47
C LEU A 47 1.53 -5.07 -4.68
N VAL A 48 0.70 -5.12 -3.64
CA VAL A 48 -0.72 -5.51 -3.71
C VAL A 48 -1.55 -4.30 -3.30
N ILE A 49 -2.08 -3.58 -4.29
CA ILE A 49 -2.81 -2.33 -4.07
C ILE A 49 -4.30 -2.62 -3.98
N LYS A 50 -4.97 -2.05 -2.97
CA LYS A 50 -6.41 -2.19 -2.73
C LYS A 50 -7.02 -0.81 -2.48
N ASP A 51 -8.19 -0.60 -3.07
CA ASP A 51 -8.94 0.65 -2.95
C ASP A 51 -9.83 0.65 -1.69
N SER A 52 -9.60 1.62 -0.81
CA SER A 52 -10.43 1.89 0.36
C SER A 52 -11.57 2.87 0.09
N GLY A 53 -11.47 3.71 -0.94
CA GLY A 53 -12.38 4.83 -1.19
C GLY A 53 -12.54 5.78 0.00
N CYS A 54 -11.53 5.89 0.87
CA CYS A 54 -11.62 6.54 2.18
C CYS A 54 -12.74 6.06 3.11
N ASP A 55 -13.19 4.82 2.96
CA ASP A 55 -14.10 4.17 3.90
C ASP A 55 -13.30 3.37 4.93
N ALA A 56 -13.42 3.73 6.21
CA ALA A 56 -12.71 3.07 7.30
C ALA A 56 -13.05 1.57 7.44
N ARG A 57 -14.28 1.16 7.14
CA ARG A 57 -14.69 -0.26 7.19
C ARG A 57 -14.08 -1.04 6.03
N LYS A 58 -13.99 -0.44 4.84
CA LYS A 58 -13.27 -1.05 3.71
C LYS A 58 -11.78 -1.19 4.04
N ALA A 59 -11.16 -0.16 4.60
CA ALA A 59 -9.75 -0.19 5.00
C ALA A 59 -9.47 -1.27 6.07
N ASP A 60 -10.35 -1.42 7.06
CA ASP A 60 -10.24 -2.49 8.06
C ASP A 60 -10.37 -3.88 7.40
N ALA A 61 -11.37 -4.09 6.55
CA ALA A 61 -11.55 -5.36 5.84
C ALA A 61 -10.31 -5.73 4.99
N ILE A 62 -9.76 -4.75 4.25
CA ILE A 62 -8.52 -4.92 3.48
C ILE A 62 -7.33 -5.25 4.40
N SER A 63 -7.23 -4.60 5.55
CA SER A 63 -6.18 -4.89 6.53
C SER A 63 -6.26 -6.35 7.02
N GLN A 64 -7.47 -6.84 7.28
CA GLN A 64 -7.68 -8.25 7.63
C GLN A 64 -7.33 -9.21 6.47
N GLU A 65 -7.62 -8.83 5.21
CA GLU A 65 -7.17 -9.59 4.03
C GLU A 65 -5.64 -9.69 3.99
N PHE A 66 -4.94 -8.58 4.20
CA PHE A 66 -3.48 -8.54 4.19
C PHE A 66 -2.84 -9.34 5.33
N ILE A 67 -3.42 -9.30 6.53
CA ILE A 67 -2.99 -10.14 7.65
C ILE A 67 -3.13 -11.62 7.29
N LYS A 68 -4.29 -12.03 6.77
CA LYS A 68 -4.53 -13.43 6.36
C LYS A 68 -3.59 -13.87 5.24
N ALA A 69 -3.30 -12.97 4.29
CA ALA A 69 -2.37 -13.21 3.20
C ALA A 69 -0.88 -13.20 3.64
N LYS A 70 -0.59 -12.80 4.89
CA LYS A 70 0.76 -12.67 5.44
C LYS A 70 1.67 -11.79 4.57
N VAL A 71 1.16 -10.63 4.14
CA VAL A 71 2.03 -9.64 3.49
C VAL A 71 3.12 -9.20 4.47
N ASP A 72 4.29 -8.86 3.96
CA ASP A 72 5.47 -8.52 4.78
C ASP A 72 5.39 -7.10 5.35
N LEU A 73 4.64 -6.21 4.70
CA LEU A 73 4.43 -4.83 5.10
C LEU A 73 3.05 -4.36 4.64
N VAL A 74 2.39 -3.52 5.44
CA VAL A 74 1.17 -2.79 5.06
C VAL A 74 1.44 -1.29 5.07
N LEU A 75 1.16 -0.62 3.95
CA LEU A 75 1.15 0.83 3.81
C LEU A 75 -0.31 1.30 3.66
N GLY A 76 -0.74 2.30 4.43
CA GLY A 76 -2.13 2.75 4.35
C GLY A 76 -2.44 4.01 5.16
N ASN A 77 -3.73 4.29 5.30
CA ASN A 77 -4.32 5.40 6.06
C ASN A 77 -4.11 6.83 5.50
N TRP A 78 -4.18 7.00 4.19
CA TRP A 78 -3.99 8.31 3.52
C TRP A 78 -5.20 9.27 3.65
N CYS A 79 -6.33 8.80 4.18
CA CYS A 79 -7.59 9.56 4.20
C CYS A 79 -7.71 10.56 5.36
N GLU A 80 -6.80 10.51 6.33
CA GLU A 80 -6.77 11.39 7.50
C GLU A 80 -6.43 12.86 7.17
N ILE A 81 -6.02 13.19 5.94
CA ILE A 81 -5.76 14.59 5.53
C ILE A 81 -7.04 15.45 5.64
N ASN A 82 -8.24 14.85 5.53
CA ASN A 82 -9.51 15.56 5.78
C ASN A 82 -10.04 15.40 7.21
N ALA A 83 -9.57 14.43 7.99
CA ALA A 83 -10.01 14.21 9.37
C ALA A 83 -9.41 15.23 10.35
N GLY A 84 -8.31 15.89 9.98
CA GLY A 84 -7.72 16.99 10.75
C GLY A 84 -8.30 18.38 10.46
N ALA A 85 -9.19 18.53 9.47
CA ALA A 85 -9.70 19.82 9.01
C ALA A 85 -11.04 20.25 9.65
N THR A 86 -11.62 19.42 10.52
CA THR A 86 -12.80 19.77 11.32
C THR A 86 -12.50 19.62 12.80
N ARG A 87 -11.95 20.70 13.38
CA ARG A 87 -12.29 21.11 14.75
C ARG A 87 -13.30 22.24 14.67
#